data_AF-A0A096DDB9-F1
#
_entry.id   AF-A0A096DDB9-F1
#
_cell.length_a   1.000
_cell.length_b   1.000
_cell.length_c   1.000
_cell.angle_alpha   90.00
_cell.angle_beta   90.00
_cell.angle_gamma   90.00
#
_symmetry.space_group_name_H-M   'P 1'
#
loop_
_entity.id
_entity.type
_entity.pdbx_description
1 polymer ?
#
loop_
_entity_poly.entity_id
_entity_poly.type
_entity_poly.pdbx_seq_one_letter_code
_entity_poly.pdbx_strand_id
1 'polypeptide(L)'
;MAEAENKRQRRTPQERANELDEKITKINQSINELEEKKKTVVEEYDAKITAAKERIKSLEAKKQEILAPKAPRKPRKTKKQKIQEIVKLAMKNGMSVEEVASQLHVEVES
;
A
#
# COMPACT_ATOMS: atom_id res chain seq x y z
N MET A 1 -25.59 -72.82 45.41
CA MET A 1 -26.51 -72.15 44.46
C MET A 1 -26.52 -70.68 44.82
N ALA A 2 -26.29 -69.69 43.96
CA ALA A 2 -25.94 -69.61 42.54
C ALA A 2 -25.21 -68.26 42.36
N GLU A 3 -24.15 -68.21 41.54
CA GLU A 3 -23.50 -66.97 41.15
C GLU A 3 -24.45 -66.18 40.25
N ALA A 4 -25.08 -65.14 40.78
CA ALA A 4 -25.83 -64.19 39.97
C ALA A 4 -24.82 -63.35 39.17
N GLU A 5 -24.65 -63.71 37.89
CA GLU A 5 -23.84 -62.95 36.94
C GLU A 5 -24.27 -61.47 36.94
N ASN A 6 -23.39 -60.61 37.47
CA ASN A 6 -23.48 -59.16 37.34
C ASN A 6 -23.23 -58.74 35.87
N LYS A 7 -24.15 -59.08 34.96
CA LYS A 7 -24.11 -58.66 33.57
C LYS A 7 -24.48 -57.18 33.51
N ARG A 8 -23.51 -56.34 33.14
CA ARG A 8 -23.71 -54.90 32.91
C ARG A 8 -24.94 -54.69 32.02
N GLN A 9 -25.87 -53.84 32.47
CA GLN A 9 -27.05 -53.50 31.69
C GLN A 9 -26.60 -52.89 30.36
N ARG A 10 -27.05 -53.48 29.25
CA ARG A 10 -26.75 -52.96 27.91
C ARG A 10 -27.50 -51.63 27.73
N ARG A 11 -26.81 -50.62 27.21
CA ARG A 11 -27.42 -49.33 26.86
C ARG A 11 -28.56 -49.51 25.88
N THR A 12 -29.62 -48.72 26.05
CA THR A 12 -30.75 -48.69 25.11
C THR A 12 -30.30 -48.12 23.76
N PRO A 13 -31.02 -48.41 22.66
CA PRO A 13 -30.76 -47.76 21.38
C PRO A 13 -30.79 -46.22 21.47
N GLN A 14 -31.74 -45.64 22.21
CA GLN A 14 -31.82 -44.18 22.44
C GLN A 14 -30.58 -43.63 23.18
N GLU A 15 -30.13 -44.28 24.24
CA GLU A 15 -28.92 -43.84 24.97
C GLU A 15 -27.69 -43.83 24.06
N ARG A 16 -27.54 -44.85 23.21
CA ARG A 16 -26.43 -44.90 22.24
C ARG A 16 -26.55 -43.81 21.16
N ALA A 17 -27.76 -43.47 20.72
CA ALA A 17 -27.98 -42.38 19.78
C ALA A 17 -27.62 -41.02 20.39
N ASN A 18 -28.09 -40.75 21.62
CA ASN A 18 -27.77 -39.51 22.33
C ASN A 18 -26.26 -39.36 22.58
N GLU A 19 -25.56 -40.45 22.94
CA GLU A 19 -24.10 -40.44 23.07
C GLU A 19 -23.38 -40.12 21.76
N LEU A 20 -23.93 -40.52 20.62
CA LEU A 20 -23.38 -40.16 19.31
C LEU A 20 -23.68 -38.70 18.97
N ASP A 21 -24.88 -38.21 19.26
CA ASP A 21 -25.25 -36.81 19.07
C ASP A 21 -24.37 -35.87 19.93
N GLU A 22 -24.06 -36.25 21.17
CA GLU A 22 -23.10 -35.53 22.02
C GLU A 22 -21.69 -35.50 21.43
N LYS A 23 -21.26 -36.57 20.75
CA LYS A 23 -19.95 -36.59 20.07
C LYS A 23 -19.97 -35.73 18.81
N ILE A 24 -21.05 -35.80 18.03
CA ILE A 24 -21.23 -34.99 16.83
C ILE A 24 -21.23 -33.50 17.19
N THR A 25 -21.94 -33.09 18.24
CA THR A 25 -21.97 -31.70 18.70
C THR A 25 -20.60 -31.20 19.14
N LYS A 26 -19.83 -32.00 19.89
CA LYS A 26 -18.44 -31.65 20.28
C LYS A 26 -17.51 -31.50 19.07
N ILE A 27 -17.65 -32.38 18.08
CA ILE A 27 -16.86 -32.30 16.84
C ILE A 27 -17.23 -31.04 16.06
N ASN A 28 -18.52 -30.73 15.92
CA ASN A 28 -18.98 -29.52 15.25
C ASN A 28 -18.50 -28.24 15.94
N GLN A 29 -18.48 -28.19 17.27
CA GLN A 29 -17.89 -27.08 18.03
C GLN A 29 -16.40 -26.92 17.69
N SER A 30 -15.65 -28.02 17.68
CA SER A 30 -14.22 -28.01 17.33
C SER A 30 -13.98 -27.56 15.89
N ILE A 31 -14.85 -27.96 14.94
CA ILE A 31 -14.80 -27.50 13.54
C ILE A 31 -15.01 -25.98 13.47
N ASN A 32 -16.02 -25.45 14.15
CA ASN A 32 -16.31 -24.02 14.13
C ASN A 32 -15.15 -23.19 14.69
N GLU A 33 -14.54 -23.63 15.80
CA GLU A 33 -13.34 -22.95 16.36
C GLU A 33 -12.16 -22.95 15.38
N LEU A 34 -11.97 -24.05 14.63
CA LEU A 34 -10.92 -24.12 13.61
C LEU A 34 -11.23 -23.22 12.42
N GLU A 35 -12.50 -23.10 12.02
CA GLU A 35 -12.92 -22.19 10.96
C GLU A 35 -12.72 -20.72 11.35
N GLU A 36 -13.02 -20.34 12.58
CA GLU A 36 -12.77 -18.99 13.08
C GLU A 36 -11.27 -18.66 13.08
N LYS A 37 -10.42 -19.56 13.60
CA LYS A 37 -8.96 -19.39 13.54
C LYS A 37 -8.43 -19.33 12.10
N LYS A 38 -9.02 -20.10 11.18
CA LYS A 38 -8.67 -20.05 9.77
C LYS A 38 -8.99 -18.69 9.17
N LYS A 39 -10.15 -18.10 9.48
CA LYS A 39 -10.55 -16.77 8.97
C LYS A 39 -9.53 -15.70 9.39
N THR A 40 -9.15 -15.65 10.66
CA THR A 40 -8.19 -14.64 11.15
C THR A 40 -6.82 -14.79 10.49
N VAL A 41 -6.35 -16.03 10.30
CA VAL A 41 -5.07 -16.30 9.64
C VAL A 41 -5.12 -15.93 8.16
N VAL A 42 -6.22 -16.24 7.46
CA VAL A 42 -6.40 -15.86 6.05
C VAL A 42 -6.36 -14.35 5.89
N GLU A 43 -7.05 -13.60 6.73
CA GLU A 43 -7.03 -12.13 6.72
C GLU A 43 -5.61 -11.57 6.94
N GLU A 44 -4.83 -12.18 7.85
CA GLU A 44 -3.43 -11.79 8.08
C GLU A 44 -2.55 -12.02 6.84
N TYR A 45 -2.71 -13.17 6.17
CA TYR A 45 -1.98 -13.46 4.94
C TYR A 45 -2.40 -12.56 3.78
N ASP A 46 -3.68 -12.27 3.65
CA ASP A 46 -4.18 -11.35 2.63
C ASP A 46 -3.58 -9.94 2.82
N ALA A 47 -3.50 -9.46 4.07
CA ALA A 47 -2.82 -8.20 4.39
C ALA A 47 -1.32 -8.20 4.04
N LYS A 48 -0.62 -9.34 4.23
CA LYS A 48 0.78 -9.49 3.82
C LYS A 48 0.92 -9.47 2.29
N ILE A 49 -0.01 -10.11 1.58
CA ILE A 49 -0.01 -10.16 0.12
C ILE A 49 -0.28 -8.76 -0.47
N THR A 50 -1.21 -8.01 0.09
CA THR A 50 -1.49 -6.63 -0.36
C THR A 50 -0.28 -5.72 -0.15
N ALA A 51 0.34 -5.75 1.04
CA ALA A 51 1.55 -4.98 1.32
C ALA A 51 2.71 -5.35 0.36
N ALA A 52 2.89 -6.64 0.05
CA ALA A 52 3.90 -7.09 -0.92
C ALA A 52 3.61 -6.57 -2.34
N LYS A 53 2.34 -6.60 -2.78
CA LYS A 53 1.91 -6.06 -4.08
C LYS A 53 2.13 -4.55 -4.18
N GLU A 54 1.87 -3.80 -3.11
CA GLU A 54 2.16 -2.35 -3.06
C GLU A 54 3.66 -2.07 -3.16
N ARG A 55 4.48 -2.86 -2.46
CA ARG A 55 5.94 -2.76 -2.56
C ARG A 55 6.43 -3.03 -3.99
N ILE A 56 5.89 -4.05 -4.65
CA ILE A 56 6.19 -4.33 -6.07
C ILE A 56 5.84 -3.13 -6.95
N LYS A 57 4.62 -2.59 -6.84
CA LYS A 57 4.19 -1.40 -7.61
C LYS A 57 5.14 -0.21 -7.42
N SER A 58 5.57 0.05 -6.18
CA SER A 58 6.51 1.14 -5.89
C SER A 58 7.87 0.95 -6.57
N LEU A 59 8.35 -0.30 -6.63
CA LEU A 59 9.62 -0.64 -7.26
C LEU A 59 9.51 -0.59 -8.78
N GLU A 60 8.38 -1.03 -9.35
CA GLU A 60 8.09 -0.91 -10.78
C GLU A 60 8.05 0.56 -11.21
N ALA A 61 7.41 1.44 -10.44
CA ALA A 61 7.39 2.87 -10.70
C ALA A 61 8.82 3.46 -10.71
N LYS A 62 9.65 3.11 -9.71
CA LYS A 62 11.07 3.53 -9.67
C LYS A 62 11.86 2.99 -10.85
N LYS A 63 11.62 1.74 -11.26
CA LYS A 63 12.26 1.13 -12.43
C LYS A 63 11.90 1.89 -13.70
N GLN A 64 10.63 2.27 -13.87
CA GLN A 64 10.19 3.07 -15.01
C GLN A 64 10.80 4.48 -15.00
N GLU A 65 10.93 5.12 -13.84
CA GLU A 65 11.59 6.43 -13.71
C GLU A 65 13.07 6.38 -14.10
N ILE A 66 13.78 5.31 -13.74
CA ILE A 66 15.18 5.10 -14.12
C ILE A 66 15.32 4.83 -15.61
N LEU A 67 14.42 4.02 -16.18
CA LEU A 67 14.46 3.65 -17.59
C LEU A 67 13.97 4.79 -18.50
N ALA A 68 13.10 5.66 -17.99
CA ALA A 68 12.63 6.82 -18.71
C ALA A 68 13.85 7.68 -19.11
N PRO A 69 13.98 8.03 -20.41
CA PRO A 69 15.08 8.86 -20.85
C PRO A 69 15.02 10.18 -20.09
N LYS A 70 16.10 10.47 -19.35
CA LYS A 70 16.19 11.66 -18.50
C LYS A 70 15.89 12.88 -19.36
N ALA A 71 14.81 13.60 -19.03
CA ALA A 71 14.41 14.76 -19.79
C ALA A 71 15.63 15.67 -20.01
N PRO A 72 15.86 16.14 -21.26
CA PRO A 72 17.02 16.94 -21.56
C PRO A 72 17.06 18.11 -20.59
N ARG A 73 18.12 18.14 -19.76
CA ARG A 73 18.30 19.22 -18.80
C ARG A 73 18.32 20.51 -19.60
N LYS A 74 17.43 21.44 -19.24
CA LYS A 74 17.49 22.79 -19.83
C LYS A 74 18.93 23.29 -19.64
N PRO A 75 19.59 23.76 -20.72
CA PRO A 75 20.96 24.22 -20.61
C PRO A 75 21.03 25.32 -19.56
N ARG A 76 22.13 25.33 -18.80
CA ARG A 76 22.33 26.34 -17.76
C ARG A 76 22.38 27.70 -18.45
N LYS A 77 21.50 28.62 -18.04
CA LYS A 77 21.47 29.97 -18.62
C LYS A 77 22.80 30.68 -18.36
N THR A 78 23.40 31.23 -19.40
CA THR A 78 24.62 32.04 -19.28
C THR A 78 24.32 33.36 -18.55
N LYS A 79 25.34 34.04 -18.01
CA LYS A 79 25.15 35.37 -17.37
C LYS A 79 24.44 36.35 -18.31
N LYS A 80 24.81 36.37 -19.59
CA LYS A 80 24.18 37.19 -20.63
C LYS A 80 22.69 36.89 -20.80
N GLN A 81 22.29 35.62 -20.84
CA GLN A 81 20.88 35.23 -20.97
C GLN A 81 20.05 35.66 -19.75
N LYS A 82 20.62 35.58 -18.55
CA LYS A 82 19.94 36.05 -17.33
C LYS A 82 19.72 37.56 -17.36
N ILE A 83 20.73 38.33 -17.77
CA ILE A 83 20.64 39.78 -17.92
C ILE A 83 19.56 40.13 -18.96
N GLN A 84 19.57 39.45 -20.10
CA GLN A 84 18.55 39.65 -21.14
C GLN A 84 17.13 39.31 -20.66
N GLU A 85 16.94 38.28 -19.85
CA GLU A 85 15.61 37.96 -19.30
C GLU A 85 15.13 39.00 -18.30
N ILE A 86 16.02 39.53 -17.45
CA ILE A 86 15.69 40.59 -16.50
C ILE A 86 15.23 41.83 -17.25
N VAL A 87 15.98 42.26 -18.27
CA VAL A 87 15.61 43.42 -19.11
C VAL A 87 14.30 43.15 -19.86
N LYS A 88 14.12 41.96 -20.45
CA LYS A 88 12.86 41.59 -21.13
C LYS A 88 11.66 41.59 -20.18
N LEU A 89 11.82 41.14 -18.93
CA LEU A 89 10.77 41.18 -17.91
C LEU A 89 10.43 42.60 -17.52
N ALA A 90 11.43 43.47 -17.36
CA ALA A 90 11.22 44.88 -17.05
C ALA A 90 10.46 45.59 -18.18
N MET A 91 10.85 45.36 -19.44
CA MET A 91 10.13 45.88 -20.61
C MET A 91 8.69 45.35 -20.69
N LYS A 92 8.48 44.07 -20.36
CA LYS A 92 7.13 43.48 -20.33
C LYS A 92 6.24 44.08 -19.23
N ASN A 93 6.84 44.55 -18.14
CA ASN A 93 6.16 45.27 -17.07
C ASN A 93 5.98 46.76 -17.37
N GLY A 94 6.34 47.22 -18.58
CA GLY A 94 6.09 48.59 -19.04
C GLY A 94 7.22 49.58 -18.76
N MET A 95 8.38 49.14 -18.27
CA MET A 95 9.55 50.01 -18.12
C MET A 95 10.30 50.18 -19.44
N SER A 96 10.74 51.40 -19.73
CA SER A 96 11.57 51.69 -20.90
C SER A 96 13.02 51.22 -20.70
N VAL A 97 13.80 51.13 -21.78
CA VAL A 97 15.20 50.67 -21.69
C VAL A 97 16.05 51.64 -20.86
N GLU A 98 15.75 52.93 -20.97
CA GLU A 98 16.40 54.03 -20.27
C GLU A 98 16.07 54.03 -18.76
N GLU A 99 14.81 53.73 -18.42
CA GLU A 99 14.38 53.59 -17.02
C GLU A 99 15.06 52.40 -16.34
N VAL A 100 15.16 51.27 -17.05
CA VAL A 100 15.86 50.08 -16.57
C VAL A 100 17.35 50.35 -16.39
N ALA A 101 17.98 51.06 -17.34
CA ALA A 101 19.37 51.48 -17.25
C ALA A 101 19.62 52.40 -16.05
N SER A 102 18.73 53.38 -15.83
CA SER A 102 18.79 54.31 -14.70
C SER A 102 18.66 53.58 -13.36
N GLN A 103 17.76 52.62 -13.24
CA GLN A 103 17.60 51.81 -12.03
C GLN A 103 18.81 50.89 -11.78
N LEU A 104 19.43 50.37 -12.85
CA LEU A 104 20.64 49.56 -12.77
C LEU A 104 21.93 50.40 -12.64
N HIS A 105 21.83 51.73 -12.68
CA HIS A 105 22.95 52.67 -12.63
C HIS A 105 23.98 52.39 -13.74
N VAL A 106 23.49 52.10 -14.94
CA VAL A 106 24.31 51.85 -16.13
C VAL A 106 24.06 52.95 -17.15
N GLU A 107 25.12 53.57 -17.66
CA GLU A 107 25.04 54.48 -18.81
C GLU A 107 24.92 53.64 -20.09
N VAL A 108 23.85 53.86 -20.84
CA VAL A 108 23.67 53.26 -22.16
C VAL A 108 24.08 54.32 -23.17
N GLU A 109 25.19 54.10 -23.86
CA GLU A 109 25.54 54.91 -25.02
C GLU A 109 24.47 54.70 -26.11
N SER A 110 23.84 55.80 -26.50
CA SER A 110 22.82 55.87 -27.57
C SER A 110 23.42 55.75 -28.95
#